data_AF-A0A920KZB6-F1
#
_entry.id   AF-A0A920KZB6-F1
#
_cell.length_a   1.000
_cell.length_b   1.000
_cell.length_c   1.000
_cell.angle_alpha   90.00
_cell.angle_beta   90.00
_cell.angle_gamma   90.00
#
_symmetry.space_group_name_H-M   'P 1'
#
loop_
_entity.id
_entity.type
_entity.pdbx_description
1 polymer ?
#
loop_
_entity_poly.entity_id
_entity_poly.type
_entity_poly.pdbx_seq_one_letter_code
_entity_poly.pdbx_strand_id
1 'polypeptide(L)'
;MGVDLEEKQRILEIADVRGRLEHLQALMNAEIDLFQVEKRIRGRVKKQMEKSQREYYLNEQMKAIQKELGEMDDAPNEIDELQTKINDARMPPRHWRKPTPNWAS
;
A
#
# COMPACT_ATOMS: atom_id res chain seq x y z
N MET A 1 -18.01 -13.98 18.50
CA MET A 1 -17.74 -14.03 19.94
C MET A 1 -17.57 -15.49 20.35
N GLY A 2 -16.35 -15.98 20.20
CA GLY A 2 -15.97 -17.33 20.66
C GLY A 2 -15.52 -17.23 22.10
N VAL A 3 -16.46 -17.21 23.05
CA VAL A 3 -16.09 -17.28 24.47
C VAL A 3 -15.75 -18.73 24.80
N ASP A 4 -14.53 -18.95 25.29
CA ASP A 4 -14.06 -20.27 25.67
C ASP A 4 -14.94 -20.88 26.77
N LEU A 5 -14.98 -22.22 26.83
CA LEU A 5 -15.85 -22.94 27.75
C LEU A 5 -15.60 -22.56 29.21
N GLU A 6 -14.33 -22.38 29.59
CA GLU A 6 -13.96 -21.94 30.95
C GLU A 6 -14.52 -20.56 31.27
N GLU A 7 -14.49 -19.63 30.32
CA GLU A 7 -14.97 -18.28 30.51
C GLU A 7 -16.50 -18.25 30.62
N LYS A 8 -17.20 -19.11 29.87
CA LYS A 8 -18.64 -19.34 30.03
C LYS A 8 -18.99 -19.88 31.42
N GLN A 9 -18.18 -20.79 31.95
CA GLN A 9 -18.35 -21.34 33.29
C GLN A 9 -18.12 -20.27 34.36
N ARG A 10 -17.06 -19.46 34.23
CA ARG A 10 -16.81 -18.29 35.10
C ARG A 10 -17.99 -17.34 35.13
N ILE A 11 -18.57 -17.01 33.97
CA ILE A 11 -19.76 -16.15 33.88
C ILE A 11 -20.97 -16.77 34.61
N LEU A 12 -21.17 -18.08 34.51
CA LEU A 12 -22.26 -18.80 35.20
C LEU A 12 -22.09 -18.81 36.72
N GLU A 13 -20.85 -18.85 37.21
CA GLU A 13 -20.52 -18.87 38.64
C GLU A 13 -20.66 -17.50 39.32
N ILE A 14 -20.71 -16.40 38.54
CA ILE A 14 -20.99 -15.07 39.09
C ILE A 14 -22.47 -14.98 39.47
N ALA A 15 -22.74 -15.09 40.77
CA ALA A 15 -24.08 -15.04 41.35
C ALA A 15 -24.71 -13.64 41.27
N ASP A 16 -23.92 -12.58 41.46
CA ASP A 16 -24.40 -11.20 41.38
C ASP A 16 -24.61 -10.77 39.92
N VAL A 17 -25.81 -10.29 39.61
CA VAL A 17 -26.20 -9.90 38.26
C VAL A 17 -25.38 -8.70 37.78
N ARG A 18 -25.09 -7.75 38.67
CA ARG A 18 -24.33 -6.54 38.31
C ARG A 18 -22.87 -6.90 38.00
N GLY A 19 -22.21 -7.66 38.86
CA GLY A 19 -20.85 -8.14 38.62
C GLY A 19 -20.74 -8.97 37.35
N ARG A 20 -21.77 -9.79 37.03
CA ARG A 20 -21.80 -10.56 35.78
C ARG A 20 -21.90 -9.68 34.55
N LEU A 21 -22.71 -8.62 34.60
CA LEU A 21 -22.84 -7.65 33.51
C LEU A 21 -21.54 -6.85 33.31
N GLU A 22 -20.89 -6.42 34.39
CA GLU A 22 -19.61 -5.72 34.34
C GLU A 22 -18.52 -6.59 33.70
N HIS A 23 -18.47 -7.88 34.07
CA HIS A 23 -17.55 -8.85 33.49
C HIS A 23 -17.80 -9.08 32.00
N LEU A 24 -19.05 -9.27 31.60
CA LEU A 24 -19.44 -9.39 30.19
C LEU A 24 -19.09 -8.13 29.39
N GLN A 25 -19.28 -6.95 29.98
CA GLN A 25 -18.94 -5.67 29.36
C GLN A 25 -17.43 -5.55 29.13
N ALA A 26 -16.61 -5.99 30.08
CA ALA A 26 -15.16 -6.02 29.92
C ALA A 26 -14.73 -6.94 28.76
N LEU A 27 -15.30 -8.15 28.68
CA LEU A 27 -15.04 -9.09 27.58
C LEU A 27 -15.47 -8.51 26.22
N MET A 28 -16.63 -7.86 26.16
CA MET A 28 -17.09 -7.17 24.94
C MET A 28 -16.13 -6.06 24.50
N ASN A 29 -15.63 -5.25 25.44
CA ASN A 29 -14.71 -4.17 25.12
C ASN A 29 -13.38 -4.70 24.55
N ALA A 30 -12.83 -5.76 25.14
CA ALA A 30 -11.62 -6.41 24.63
C ALA A 30 -11.83 -6.93 23.19
N GLU A 31 -12.97 -7.55 22.92
CA GLU A 31 -13.32 -8.04 21.58
C GLU A 31 -13.48 -6.89 20.57
N ILE A 32 -14.08 -5.77 20.98
CA ILE A 32 -14.21 -4.56 20.15
C ILE A 32 -12.83 -4.03 19.77
N ASP A 33 -11.89 -3.97 20.72
CA ASP A 33 -10.54 -3.48 20.47
C ASP A 33 -9.80 -4.37 19.47
N LEU A 34 -9.89 -5.70 19.64
CA LEU A 34 -9.34 -6.66 18.70
C LEU A 34 -9.95 -6.47 17.30
N PHE A 35 -11.28 -6.37 17.21
CA PHE A 35 -12.00 -6.15 15.96
C PHE A 35 -11.57 -4.85 15.26
N GLN A 36 -11.36 -3.77 16.01
CA GLN A 36 -10.89 -2.51 15.46
C GLN A 36 -9.47 -2.64 14.88
N VAL A 37 -8.57 -3.35 15.56
CA VAL A 37 -7.22 -3.61 15.08
C VAL A 37 -7.26 -4.42 13.78
N GLU A 38 -8.02 -5.51 13.74
CA GLU A 38 -8.20 -6.32 12.52
C GLU A 38 -8.74 -5.48 11.37
N LYS A 39 -9.75 -4.64 11.61
CA LYS A 39 -10.32 -3.74 10.59
C LYS A 39 -9.27 -2.76 10.06
N ARG A 40 -8.42 -2.19 10.93
CA ARG A 40 -7.33 -1.30 10.52
C ARG A 40 -6.31 -2.04 9.66
N ILE A 41 -5.92 -3.26 10.05
CA ILE A 41 -4.97 -4.09 9.28
C ILE A 41 -5.57 -4.41 7.91
N ARG A 42 -6.81 -4.91 7.86
CA ARG A 42 -7.52 -5.22 6.61
C ARG A 42 -7.60 -4.00 5.68
N GLY A 43 -7.87 -2.82 6.24
CA GLY A 43 -7.90 -1.57 5.48
C GLY A 43 -6.55 -1.20 4.87
N ARG A 44 -5.45 -1.38 5.60
CA ARG A 44 -4.09 -1.13 5.09
C ARG A 44 -3.72 -2.11 3.99
N VAL A 45 -3.97 -3.40 4.20
CA VAL A 45 -3.70 -4.46 3.21
C VAL A 45 -4.47 -4.18 1.92
N LYS A 46 -5.77 -3.83 2.01
CA LYS A 46 -6.57 -3.50 0.83
C LYS A 46 -6.01 -2.32 0.03
N LYS A 47 -5.64 -1.22 0.69
CA LYS A 47 -5.02 -0.06 0.03
C LYS A 47 -3.70 -0.41 -0.65
N GLN A 48 -2.88 -1.25 0.00
CA GLN A 48 -1.62 -1.70 -0.58
C GLN A 48 -1.86 -2.57 -1.81
N MET A 49 -2.81 -3.50 -1.75
CA MET A 49 -3.19 -4.34 -2.90
C MET A 49 -3.68 -3.51 -4.09
N GLU A 50 -4.57 -2.54 -3.85
CA GLU A 50 -5.08 -1.65 -4.91
C GLU A 50 -3.95 -0.85 -5.59
N LYS A 51 -2.97 -0.38 -4.80
CA LYS A 51 -1.79 0.31 -5.34
C LYS A 51 -0.95 -0.63 -6.20
N SER A 52 -0.60 -1.81 -5.70
CA SER A 52 0.20 -2.79 -6.44
C SER A 52 -0.49 -3.26 -7.72
N GLN A 53 -1.80 -3.46 -7.69
CA GLN A 53 -2.57 -3.84 -8.88
C GLN A 53 -2.57 -2.72 -9.93
N ARG A 54 -2.73 -1.47 -9.50
CA ARG A 54 -2.65 -0.31 -10.41
C ARG A 54 -1.27 -0.18 -11.04
N GLU A 55 -0.20 -0.29 -10.25
CA GLU A 55 1.17 -0.24 -10.74
C GLU A 55 1.45 -1.36 -11.73
N TYR A 56 1.04 -2.59 -11.41
CA TYR A 56 1.16 -3.73 -12.31
C TYR A 56 0.44 -3.48 -13.64
N TYR A 57 -0.81 -3.02 -13.59
CA TYR A 57 -1.60 -2.73 -14.79
C TYR A 57 -0.96 -1.63 -15.66
N LEU A 58 -0.51 -0.53 -15.05
CA LEU A 58 0.18 0.55 -15.77
C LEU A 58 1.51 0.09 -16.38
N ASN A 59 2.25 -0.76 -15.69
CA ASN A 59 3.49 -1.32 -16.21
C ASN A 59 3.24 -2.21 -17.44
N GLU A 60 2.19 -3.04 -17.40
CA GLU A 60 1.81 -3.85 -18.56
C GLU A 60 1.32 -2.98 -19.73
N GLN A 61 0.56 -1.90 -19.46
CA GLN A 61 0.20 -0.93 -20.49
C GLN A 61 1.43 -0.26 -21.11
N MET A 62 2.40 0.17 -20.30
CA MET A 62 3.64 0.79 -20.79
C MET A 62 4.45 -0.18 -21.66
N LYS A 63 4.54 -1.46 -21.27
CA LYS A 63 5.18 -2.50 -22.10
C LYS A 63 4.45 -2.70 -23.43
N ALA A 64 3.11 -2.73 -23.40
CA ALA A 64 2.32 -2.83 -24.62
C ALA A 64 2.55 -1.63 -25.55
N ILE A 65 2.54 -0.41 -25.01
CA ILE A 65 2.84 0.82 -25.77
C ILE A 65 4.25 0.79 -26.34
N GLN A 66 5.26 0.40 -25.56
CA GLN A 66 6.65 0.29 -26.05
C GLN A 66 6.77 -0.74 -27.16
N LYS A 67 6.04 -1.85 -27.07
CA LYS A 67 6.00 -2.86 -28.12
C LYS A 67 5.30 -2.34 -29.38
N GLU A 68 4.15 -1.67 -29.25
CA GLU A 68 3.45 -1.08 -30.39
C GLU A 68 4.26 0.04 -31.04
N LEU A 69 4.88 0.93 -30.25
CA LEU A 69 5.79 1.96 -30.76
C LEU A 69 7.04 1.36 -31.39
N GLY A 70 7.64 0.30 -30.82
CA GLY A 70 8.76 -0.41 -31.41
C GLY A 70 8.41 -1.24 -32.65
N GLU A 71 7.14 -1.62 -32.82
CA GLU A 71 6.61 -2.19 -34.07
C GLU A 71 6.25 -1.09 -35.09
N MET A 72 6.01 0.16 -34.65
CA MET A 72 5.85 1.33 -35.51
C MET A 72 7.19 1.95 -35.94
N ASP A 73 8.21 1.89 -35.08
CA ASP A 73 9.59 2.33 -35.30
C ASP A 73 10.48 1.15 -35.74
N ASP A 74 10.31 0.69 -36.98
CA ASP A 74 11.38 0.03 -37.74
C ASP A 74 12.54 1.01 -38.05
N ALA A 75 12.84 1.91 -37.10
CA ALA A 75 13.92 2.88 -37.05
C ALA A 75 14.59 2.73 -35.67
N PRO A 76 15.87 2.33 -35.60
CA PRO A 76 16.51 1.95 -34.35
C PRO A 76 16.56 3.12 -33.36
N ASN A 77 16.17 2.84 -32.11
CA ASN A 77 16.14 3.72 -30.95
C ASN A 77 17.28 4.75 -30.91
N GLU A 78 17.05 5.94 -31.46
CA GLU A 78 17.93 7.10 -31.26
C GLU A 78 18.10 7.40 -29.76
N ILE A 79 17.10 7.07 -28.94
CA ILE A 79 17.12 7.25 -27.49
C ILE A 79 18.14 6.32 -26.81
N ASP A 80 18.22 5.05 -27.20
CA ASP A 80 19.21 4.12 -26.65
C ASP A 80 20.61 4.47 -27.14
N GLU A 81 20.77 4.90 -28.39
CA GLU A 81 22.04 5.43 -28.88
C GLU A 81 22.46 6.70 -28.12
N LEU A 82 21.54 7.62 -27.83
CA LEU A 82 21.82 8.82 -27.04
C LEU A 82 22.18 8.47 -25.60
N GLN A 83 21.48 7.51 -24.98
CA GLN A 83 21.80 7.01 -23.64
C GLN A 83 23.20 6.37 -23.62
N THR A 84 23.54 5.60 -24.65
CA THR A 84 24.85 4.95 -24.80
C THR A 84 25.95 5.99 -25.03
N LYS A 85 25.73 6.98 -25.92
CA LYS A 85 26.64 8.11 -26.16
C LYS A 85 26.86 8.95 -24.89
N ILE A 86 25.82 9.18 -24.08
CA ILE A 86 25.92 9.89 -22.80
C ILE A 86 26.76 9.09 -21.79
N ASN A 87 26.58 7.77 -21.73
CA ASN A 87 27.35 6.89 -20.85
C ASN A 87 28.82 6.73 -21.29
N ASP A 88 29.07 6.62 -22.60
CA ASP A 88 30.42 6.52 -23.18
C ASP A 88 31.20 7.84 -23.10
N ALA A 89 30.52 8.99 -23.13
CA ALA A 89 31.15 10.30 -23.05
C ALA A 89 31.71 10.66 -21.66
N ARG A 90 31.53 9.81 -20.62
CA ARG A 90 32.08 9.98 -19.25
C ARG A 90 32.02 11.44 -18.75
N MET A 91 30.90 12.13 -18.97
CA MET A 91 30.76 13.51 -18.50
C MET A 91 30.73 13.55 -16.96
N PRO A 92 31.56 14.36 -16.29
CA PRO A 92 31.45 14.56 -14.86
C PRO A 92 30.11 15.24 -14.52
N PRO A 93 29.52 14.96 -13.35
CA PRO A 93 28.21 15.48 -12.98
C PRO A 93 28.31 16.98 -12.72
N ARG A 94 28.07 17.82 -13.74
CA ARG A 94 28.05 19.27 -13.60
C ARG A 94 26.65 19.84 -13.86
N HIS A 95 25.98 20.12 -12.74
CA HIS A 95 24.91 21.10 -12.52
C HIS A 95 23.61 20.97 -13.33
N TRP A 96 22.70 20.11 -12.84
CA TRP A 96 21.26 20.39 -12.93
C TRP A 96 20.93 21.59 -12.04
N ARG A 97 21.02 22.81 -12.57
CA ARG A 97 20.43 23.98 -11.92
C ARG A 97 18.94 23.96 -12.27
N LYS A 98 18.09 23.53 -11.32
CA LYS A 98 16.64 23.63 -11.49
C LYS A 98 16.28 25.09 -11.78
N PRO A 99 15.49 25.39 -12.83
CA PRO A 99 14.97 26.74 -13.01
C PRO A 99 14.06 27.06 -11.82
N THR A 100 14.43 28.09 -11.06
CA THR A 100 13.56 28.67 -10.03
C THR A 100 12.29 29.22 -10.70
N PRO A 101 11.08 28.92 -10.18
CA PRO A 101 9.85 29.50 -10.69
C PRO A 101 9.85 31.01 -10.41
N ASN A 102 9.96 31.83 -11.46
CA ASN A 102 9.83 33.28 -11.35
C ASN A 102 8.34 33.64 -11.35
N TRP A 103 7.72 33.64 -10.17
CA TRP A 103 6.51 34.41 -9.92
C TRP A 103 6.94 35.71 -9.21
N ALA A 104 7.00 36.82 -9.94
CA ALA A 104 6.91 38.21 -9.47
C ALA A 104 7.57 39.17 -10.48
N SER A 105 6.79 39.65 -11.43
CA SER A 105 6.75 41.06 -11.88
C SER A 105 5.47 41.26 -12.68
#